data_AF-A0A1I5VUF5-F1
#
_entry.id   AF-A0A1I5VUF5-F1
#
_cell.length_a   1.000
_cell.length_b   1.000
_cell.length_c   1.000
_cell.angle_alpha   90.00
_cell.angle_beta   90.00
_cell.angle_gamma   90.00
#
_symmetry.space_group_name_H-M   'P 1'
#
loop_
_entity.id
_entity.type
_entity.pdbx_description
1 polymer ?
#
loop_
_entity_poly.entity_id
_entity_poly.type
_entity_poly.pdbx_seq_one_letter_code
_entity_poly.pdbx_strand_id
1 'polypeptide(L)' 'MGELALLDALDRCMFISDYIGFNFIVLEALDQAVGFFGKYGFRRVKRHNELLVMAMKVKDLKDS' A
#
# COMPACT_ATOMS: atom_id res chain seq x y z
N MET A 1 3.13 -10.12 13.20
CA MET A 1 1.71 -10.36 12.81
C MET A 1 1.20 -9.33 11.81
N GLY A 2 1.37 -8.02 12.03
CA GLY A 2 0.93 -7.00 11.04
C GLY A 2 1.58 -7.08 9.66
N GLU A 3 2.85 -7.49 9.58
CA GLU A 3 3.57 -7.71 8.32
C GLU A 3 2.96 -8.81 7.45
N LEU A 4 2.66 -9.98 8.02
CA LEU A 4 2.03 -11.08 7.28
C LEU A 4 0.64 -10.68 6.74
N ALA A 5 -0.13 -9.92 7.51
CA ALA A 5 -1.43 -9.43 7.07
C ALA A 5 -1.30 -8.41 5.92
N LEU A 6 -0.28 -7.56 5.96
CA LEU A 6 0.00 -6.65 4.86
C LEU A 6 0.41 -7.41 3.60
N LEU A 7 1.32 -8.38 3.71
CA LEU A 7 1.77 -9.18 2.57
C LEU A 7 0.61 -9.97 1.92
N ASP A 8 -0.24 -10.62 2.72
CA ASP A 8 -1.45 -11.31 2.20
C ASP A 8 -2.39 -10.33 1.47
N ALA A 9 -2.57 -9.11 2.00
CA ALA A 9 -3.38 -8.09 1.33
C ALA A 9 -2.76 -7.63 0.01
N LEU A 10 -1.42 -7.44 -0.04
CA LEU A 10 -0.72 -7.07 -1.27
C LEU A 10 -0.79 -8.18 -2.33
N ASP A 11 -0.64 -9.44 -1.93
CA ASP A 11 -0.78 -10.60 -2.83
C ASP A 11 -2.17 -10.67 -3.46
N ARG A 12 -3.23 -10.46 -2.67
CA ARG A 12 -4.60 -10.40 -3.17
C ARG A 12 -4.83 -9.24 -4.11
N CYS A 13 -4.28 -8.07 -3.79
CA CYS A 13 -4.32 -6.92 -4.68
C CYS A 13 -3.61 -7.23 -6.02
N MET A 14 -2.40 -7.80 -5.98
CA MET A 14 -1.69 -8.19 -7.20
C MET A 14 -2.50 -9.15 -8.05
N PHE A 15 -3.06 -10.21 -7.44
CA PHE A 15 -3.92 -11.15 -8.13
C PHE A 15 -5.08 -10.45 -8.82
N ILE A 16 -5.82 -9.59 -8.11
CA ILE A 16 -6.95 -8.84 -8.69
C ILE A 16 -6.48 -7.90 -9.82
N SER A 17 -5.30 -7.30 -9.69
CA SER A 17 -4.75 -6.36 -10.68
C SER A 17 -4.58 -6.98 -12.07
N ASP A 18 -4.35 -8.29 -12.14
CA ASP A 18 -4.18 -9.02 -13.40
C ASP A 18 -5.51 -9.22 -14.14
N TYR A 19 -6.64 -9.17 -13.44
CA TYR A 19 -7.96 -9.39 -14.04
C TYR A 19 -8.66 -8.08 -14.43
N ILE A 20 -8.64 -7.09 -13.53
CA ILE A 20 -9.41 -5.85 -13.71
C ILE A 20 -8.55 -4.65 -14.09
N GLY A 21 -7.24 -4.72 -13.89
CA GLY A 21 -6.31 -3.63 -14.15
C GLY A 21 -6.47 -2.46 -13.17
N PHE A 22 -5.51 -2.28 -12.26
CA PHE A 22 -5.39 -1.04 -11.49
C PHE A 22 -3.92 -0.69 -11.27
N ASN A 23 -3.66 0.61 -11.09
CA ASN A 23 -2.29 1.14 -11.06
C ASN A 23 -1.73 1.33 -9.65
N PHE A 24 -2.61 1.50 -8.66
CA PHE A 24 -2.21 1.90 -7.31
C PHE A 24 -2.96 1.15 -6.22
N ILE A 25 -2.26 0.87 -5.12
CA ILE A 25 -2.84 0.49 -3.84
C ILE A 25 -2.74 1.70 -2.92
N VAL A 26 -3.86 2.08 -2.30
CA VAL A 26 -3.97 3.29 -1.47
C VAL A 26 -4.43 2.88 -0.08
N LEU A 27 -3.86 3.51 0.94
CA LEU A 27 -4.26 3.36 2.33
C LEU A 27 -4.25 4.70 3.07
N GLU A 28 -4.98 4.76 4.17
CA GLU A 28 -4.91 5.84 5.14
C GLU A 28 -4.19 5.34 6.38
N ALA A 29 -3.06 5.96 6.72
CA ALA A 29 -2.22 5.57 7.85
C ALA A 29 -2.32 6.59 8.99
N LEU A 30 -2.40 6.10 10.22
CA LEU A 30 -2.06 6.89 11.40
C LEU A 30 -0.57 7.30 11.33
N ASP A 31 -0.22 8.46 11.89
CA ASP A 31 1.14 9.01 11.83
C ASP A 31 2.22 8.02 12.32
N GLN A 32 1.92 7.29 13.40
CA GLN A 32 2.80 6.24 13.96
C GLN A 32 3.00 5.03 13.04
N ALA A 33 2.08 4.78 12.11
CA ALA A 33 2.14 3.65 11.17
C ALA A 33 2.80 4.01 9.82
N VAL A 34 3.02 5.30 9.54
CA VAL A 34 3.62 5.77 8.27
C VAL A 34 4.99 5.14 8.02
N GLY A 35 5.81 5.03 9.07
CA GLY A 35 7.13 4.40 8.98
C GLY A 35 7.06 2.90 8.71
N PHE A 36 6.00 2.22 9.15
CA PHE A 36 5.79 0.80 8.85
C PHE A 36 5.48 0.60 7.36
N PHE A 37 4.46 1.29 6.83
CA PHE A 37 4.07 1.15 5.41
C PHE A 37 5.14 1.68 4.45
N GLY A 38 5.91 2.69 4.86
CA GLY A 38 7.03 3.21 4.06
C GLY A 38 8.11 2.17 3.74
N LYS A 39 8.31 1.16 4.60
CA LYS A 39 9.25 0.05 4.34
C LYS A 39 8.82 -0.83 3.17
N TYR A 40 7.53 -0.86 2.86
CA TYR A 40 6.94 -1.66 1.78
C TYR A 40 6.66 -0.82 0.54
N GLY A 41 7.31 0.34 0.38
CA GLY A 41 7.21 1.14 -0.84
C GLY A 41 6.03 2.11 -0.91
N PHE A 42 5.17 2.17 0.12
CA PHE A 42 4.12 3.18 0.18
C PHE A 42 4.68 4.58 0.36
N ARG A 43 4.28 5.51 -0.51
CA ARG A 43 4.70 6.91 -0.51
C ARG A 43 3.57 7.80 -0.03
N ARG A 44 3.93 8.87 0.69
CA ARG A 44 2.98 9.88 1.18
C ARG A 44 2.37 10.61 -0.01
N VAL A 45 1.04 10.75 -0.04
CA VAL A 45 0.31 11.45 -1.11
C VAL A 45 -0.27 12.76 -0.59
N LYS A 46 -1.17 12.68 0.40
CA LYS A 46 -1.89 13.83 0.95
C LYS A 46 -2.31 13.54 2.39
N ARG A 47 -2.36 14.57 3.24
CA ARG A 47 -2.99 14.46 4.56
C ARG A 47 -4.50 14.69 4.45
N HIS A 48 -5.27 13.82 5.09
CA HIS A 48 -6.72 13.88 5.18
C HIS A 48 -7.11 13.75 6.66
N ASN A 49 -7.37 14.89 7.31
CA ASN A 49 -7.53 14.98 8.77
C ASN A 49 -6.31 14.43 9.52
N GLU A 50 -6.54 13.54 10.50
CA GLU A 50 -5.49 12.89 11.29
C GLU A 50 -4.80 11.73 10.54
N LEU A 51 -5.30 11.37 9.36
CA LEU A 51 -4.78 10.27 8.56
C LEU A 51 -3.89 10.78 7.42
N LEU A 52 -2.83 10.02 7.14
CA LEU A 52 -1.97 10.25 5.99
C LEU A 52 -2.32 9.25 4.89
N VAL A 53 -2.82 9.76 3.77
CA VAL A 53 -3.00 8.95 2.57
C VAL A 53 -1.63 8.58 2.02
N MET A 54 -1.40 7.28 1.86
CA MET A 54 -0.21 6.72 1.25
C MET A 54 -0.60 5.84 0.07
N ALA A 55 0.26 5.80 -0.96
CA ALA A 55 0.02 5.00 -2.15
C ALA A 55 1.29 4.30 -2.63
N MET A 56 1.11 3.14 -3.25
CA MET A 56 2.14 2.36 -3.92
C MET A 56 1.67 2.02 -5.32
N LYS A 57 2.59 2.02 -6.30
CA LYS A 57 2.30 1.53 -7.66
C LYS A 57 2.31 0.01 -7.66
N VAL A 58 1.32 -0.62 -8.29
CA VAL A 58 1.30 -2.08 -8.46
C VAL A 58 2.53 -2.58 -9.24
N LYS A 59 3.03 -1.78 -10.19
CA LYS A 59 4.25 -2.11 -10.92
C LYS A 59 5.46 -2.29 -9.99
N ASP A 60 5.58 -1.44 -8.97
CA ASP A 60 6.71 -1.51 -8.03
C ASP A 60 6.69 -2.83 -7.24
N LEU A 61 5.50 -3.43 -7.04
CA LEU A 61 5.30 -4.74 -6.41
C LEU A 61 5.68 -5.91 -7.32
N LYS A 62 5.42 -5.80 -8.63
CA LYS A 62 5.71 -6.86 -9.62
C LYS A 62 7.19 -6.94 -10.00
N ASP A 63 7.90 -5.82 -9.86
CA ASP A 63 9.32 -5.71 -10.15
C ASP A 63 10.20 -5.90 -8.89
N SER A 64 9.60 -6.21 -7.74
CA SER A 64 10.27 -6.52 -6.45
C SER A 64 10.62 -7.99 -6.30
#